data_AF-A0A955T7H7-F1
#
_entry.id   AF-A0A955T7H7-F1
#
_cell.length_a   1.000
_cell.length_b   1.000
_cell.length_c   1.000
_cell.angle_alpha   90.00
_cell.angle_beta   90.00
_cell.angle_gamma   90.00
#
_symmetry.space_group_name_H-M   'P 1'
#
loop_
_entity.id
_entity.type
_entity.pdbx_description
1 polymer ?
#
loop_
_entity_poly.entity_id
_entity_poly.type
_entity_poly.pdbx_seq_one_letter_code
_entity_poly.pdbx_strand_id
1 'polypeptide(L)'
;MLSNRVIEIGERLKKLKADLTSQPLPQRAVSVQPKRKEFRYHDPQSLRGFKNLLFVAKTLVEGQYAGKHKSPFRGSAPEFVDYRAYNPGDELRTIDWKAFARTDRHYIKLFEKET
;
A
#
# COMPACT_ATOMS: atom_id res chain seq x y z
N MET A 1 51.79 39.91 5.61
CA MET A 1 50.66 40.74 6.09
C MET A 1 49.40 39.91 6.20
N LEU A 2 49.20 39.16 7.30
CA LEU A 2 48.01 38.30 7.50
C LEU A 2 47.33 38.53 8.86
N SER A 3 47.68 39.60 9.59
CA SER A 3 47.31 39.75 11.00
C SER A 3 45.90 40.30 11.26
N ASN A 4 45.24 40.95 10.30
CA ASN A 4 43.94 41.59 10.56
C ASN A 4 42.72 40.69 10.30
N ARG A 5 42.86 39.63 9.48
CA ARG A 5 41.72 38.81 9.05
C ARG A 5 41.26 37.81 10.12
N VAL A 6 42.17 37.37 11.00
CA VAL A 6 41.86 36.44 12.11
C VAL A 6 41.13 37.14 13.26
N ILE A 7 41.47 38.42 13.51
CA ILE A 7 40.83 39.24 14.55
C ILE A 7 39.37 39.54 14.16
N GLU A 8 39.13 39.87 12.89
CA GLU A 8 37.80 40.18 12.36
C GLU A 8 36.85 38.97 12.42
N ILE A 9 37.35 37.76 12.16
CA ILE A 9 36.57 36.51 12.30
C ILE A 9 36.24 36.24 13.77
N GLY A 10 37.18 36.50 14.69
CA GLY A 10 36.98 36.34 16.13
C GLY A 10 35.91 37.29 16.70
N GLU A 11 35.90 38.55 16.28
CA GLU A 11 34.88 39.52 16.68
C GLU A 11 33.51 39.22 16.07
N ARG A 12 33.49 38.77 14.81
CA ARG A 12 32.26 38.37 14.12
C ARG A 12 31.63 37.12 14.74
N LEU A 13 32.45 36.17 15.21
CA LEU A 13 32.00 35.01 16.00
C LEU A 13 31.52 35.39 17.40
N LYS A 14 32.13 36.39 18.05
CA LYS A 14 31.63 36.94 19.33
C LYS A 14 30.28 37.63 19.15
N LYS A 15 30.09 38.41 18.09
CA LYS A 15 28.78 39.00 17.72
C LYS A 15 27.74 37.93 17.40
N LEU A 16 28.09 36.91 16.62
CA LEU A 16 27.18 35.81 16.28
C LEU A 16 26.71 35.02 17.51
N LYS A 17 27.60 34.77 18.48
CA LYS A 17 27.27 34.09 19.75
C LYS A 17 26.49 35.00 20.71
N ALA A 18 26.76 36.31 20.70
CA ALA A 18 26.00 37.29 21.49
C ALA A 18 24.55 37.41 20.99
N ASP A 19 24.34 37.40 19.66
CA ASP A 19 23.00 37.38 19.05
C ASP A 19 22.26 36.06 19.30
N LEU A 20 22.99 34.94 19.38
CA LEU A 20 22.41 33.63 19.77
C LEU A 20 22.00 33.56 21.25
N THR A 21 22.55 34.44 22.10
CA THR A 21 22.35 34.41 23.57
C THR A 21 21.34 35.46 24.04
N SER A 22 20.96 36.43 23.21
CA SER A 22 20.01 37.49 23.56
C SER A 22 18.58 37.23 23.10
N GLN A 23 18.30 36.13 22.40
CA GLN A 23 16.92 35.72 22.12
C GLN A 23 16.30 35.20 23.42
N PRO A 24 15.25 35.85 23.98
CA PRO A 24 14.54 35.28 25.09
C PRO A 24 13.98 33.93 24.62
N LEU A 25 14.25 32.87 25.39
CA LEU A 25 13.62 31.57 25.19
C LEU A 25 12.12 31.80 24.95
N PRO A 26 11.51 31.24 23.89
CA PRO A 26 10.12 31.50 23.58
C PRO A 26 9.27 31.14 24.80
N GLN A 27 8.74 32.19 25.46
CA GLN A 27 8.00 32.04 26.70
C GLN A 27 6.68 31.36 26.35
N ARG A 28 6.51 30.15 26.89
CA ARG A 28 5.43 29.20 26.61
C ARG A 28 5.45 28.72 25.16
N ALA A 29 5.81 27.45 25.00
CA ALA A 29 4.99 26.60 24.14
C ALA A 29 3.55 26.86 24.60
N VAL A 30 2.81 27.69 23.85
CA VAL A 30 1.36 27.70 23.94
C VAL A 30 1.02 26.24 23.79
N SER A 31 0.55 25.62 24.87
CA SER A 31 -0.01 24.30 24.84
C SER A 31 -1.15 24.42 23.84
N VAL A 32 -0.89 24.13 22.57
CA VAL A 32 -1.89 23.90 21.55
C VAL A 32 -2.51 22.59 22.00
N GLN A 33 -3.43 22.71 22.96
CA GLN A 33 -4.33 21.66 23.35
C GLN A 33 -4.93 21.20 22.02
N PRO A 34 -4.69 19.97 21.55
CA PRO A 34 -5.34 19.50 20.34
C PRO A 34 -6.83 19.63 20.61
N LYS A 35 -7.53 20.46 19.82
CA LYS A 35 -8.95 20.72 19.97
C LYS A 35 -9.66 19.38 19.82
N ARG A 36 -9.90 18.69 20.93
CA ARG A 36 -10.40 17.32 20.96
C ARG A 36 -11.77 17.38 20.33
N LYS A 37 -11.90 16.85 19.11
CA LYS A 37 -13.21 16.70 18.47
C LYS A 37 -14.03 15.83 19.42
N GLU A 38 -15.07 16.42 20.01
CA GLU A 38 -16.05 15.69 20.77
C GLU A 38 -16.81 14.81 19.77
N PHE A 39 -16.46 13.54 19.72
CA PHE A 39 -17.25 12.56 18.98
C PHE A 39 -18.56 12.40 19.74
N ARG A 40 -19.64 12.96 19.19
CA ARG A 40 -20.99 12.67 19.66
C ARG A 40 -21.26 11.20 19.36
N TYR A 41 -21.15 10.35 20.38
CA TYR A 41 -21.45 8.94 20.24
C TYR A 41 -22.91 8.79 19.84
N HIS A 42 -23.16 8.05 18.75
CA HIS A 42 -24.51 7.68 18.35
C HIS A 42 -25.02 6.54 19.24
N ASP A 43 -26.33 6.50 19.49
CA ASP A 43 -26.95 5.41 20.23
C ASP A 43 -26.61 4.05 19.58
N PRO A 44 -26.03 3.08 20.32
CA PRO A 44 -25.65 1.77 19.79
C PRO A 44 -26.81 1.01 19.15
N GLN A 45 -28.07 1.30 19.51
CA GLN A 45 -29.23 0.68 18.86
C GLN A 45 -29.38 1.12 17.40
N SER A 46 -28.98 2.35 17.07
CA SER A 46 -29.02 2.91 15.71
C SER A 46 -28.14 2.12 14.73
N LEU A 47 -27.09 1.45 15.23
CA LEU A 47 -26.17 0.67 14.41
C LEU A 47 -26.77 -0.67 13.95
N ARG A 48 -27.87 -1.14 14.57
CA ARG A 48 -28.51 -2.41 14.19
C ARG A 48 -29.08 -2.40 12.77
N GLY A 49 -29.49 -1.24 12.26
CA GLY A 49 -29.99 -1.08 10.89
C GLY A 49 -28.91 -1.22 9.81
N PHE A 50 -27.63 -1.02 10.18
CA PHE A 50 -26.50 -1.05 9.26
C PHE A 50 -25.78 -2.39 9.19
N LYS A 51 -26.36 -3.46 9.77
CA LYS A 51 -25.76 -4.81 9.78
C LYS A 51 -25.32 -5.29 8.39
N ASN A 52 -26.08 -4.93 7.36
CA ASN A 52 -25.83 -5.38 5.99
C ASN A 52 -25.10 -4.34 5.12
N LEU A 53 -24.69 -3.20 5.69
CA LEU A 53 -24.08 -2.11 4.92
C LEU A 53 -22.78 -2.55 4.24
N LEU A 54 -21.94 -3.31 4.95
CA LEU A 54 -20.69 -3.86 4.39
C LEU A 54 -20.96 -4.85 3.26
N PHE A 55 -22.01 -5.66 3.39
CA PHE A 55 -22.41 -6.61 2.35
C PHE A 55 -22.88 -5.86 1.08
N VAL A 56 -23.79 -4.90 1.24
CA VAL A 56 -24.29 -4.08 0.12
C VAL A 56 -23.17 -3.29 -0.55
N ALA A 57 -22.28 -2.67 0.23
CA ALA A 57 -21.13 -1.93 -0.30
C ALA A 57 -20.20 -2.85 -1.11
N LYS A 58 -19.93 -4.06 -0.61
CA LYS A 58 -19.09 -5.04 -1.30
C LYS A 58 -19.72 -5.52 -2.60
N THR A 59 -21.00 -5.91 -2.58
CA THR A 59 -21.72 -6.36 -3.78
C THR A 59 -21.81 -5.25 -4.84
N LEU A 60 -22.02 -4.00 -4.43
CA LEU A 60 -22.08 -2.86 -5.34
C LEU A 60 -20.72 -2.61 -6.01
N VAL A 61 -19.63 -2.63 -5.22
CA VAL A 61 -18.26 -2.44 -5.72
C VAL A 61 -17.86 -3.57 -6.67
N GLU A 62 -18.04 -4.83 -6.24
CA GLU A 62 -17.70 -6.00 -7.06
C GLU A 62 -18.51 -6.04 -8.36
N GLY A 63 -19.81 -5.70 -8.33
CA GLY A 63 -20.66 -5.61 -9.52
C GLY A 63 -20.35 -4.42 -10.43
N GLN A 64 -19.83 -3.32 -9.90
CA GLN A 64 -19.45 -2.13 -10.68
C GLN A 64 -18.12 -2.32 -11.43
N TYR A 65 -17.17 -3.06 -10.84
CA TYR A 65 -15.89 -3.38 -11.48
C TYR A 65 -15.95 -4.61 -12.38
N ALA A 66 -16.96 -5.47 -12.22
CA ALA A 66 -17.23 -6.58 -13.14
C ALA A 66 -18.05 -6.12 -14.36
N GLY A 67 -17.38 -5.85 -15.49
CA GLY A 67 -18.03 -5.96 -16.80
C GLY A 67 -18.71 -4.72 -17.40
N LYS A 68 -18.43 -3.50 -16.90
CA LYS A 68 -18.87 -2.25 -17.58
C LYS A 68 -18.32 -2.09 -18.99
N HIS A 69 -17.17 -2.70 -19.27
CA HIS A 69 -16.61 -2.83 -20.61
C HIS A 69 -16.36 -4.32 -20.87
N LYS A 70 -17.31 -5.01 -21.51
CA LYS A 70 -16.98 -6.29 -22.13
C LYS A 70 -15.98 -5.98 -23.24
N SER A 71 -14.76 -6.53 -23.12
CA SER A 71 -13.78 -6.44 -24.20
C SER A 71 -14.39 -7.03 -25.48
N PRO A 72 -14.40 -6.31 -26.62
CA PRO A 72 -14.82 -6.88 -27.91
C PRO A 72 -13.86 -7.99 -28.37
N PHE A 73 -12.65 -8.02 -27.82
CA PHE A 73 -11.71 -9.12 -27.99
C PHE A 73 -11.95 -10.15 -26.87
N ARG A 74 -12.59 -11.27 -27.20
CA ARG A 74 -12.32 -12.52 -26.48
C ARG A 74 -10.90 -12.90 -26.86
N GLY A 75 -9.96 -12.85 -25.92
CA GLY A 75 -8.64 -13.43 -26.18
C GLY A 75 -8.81 -14.90 -26.50
N SER A 76 -8.09 -15.40 -27.52
CA SER A 76 -7.81 -16.84 -27.67
C SER A 76 -7.00 -17.26 -26.45
N ALA A 77 -7.70 -17.54 -25.36
CA ALA A 77 -7.10 -18.23 -24.24
C ALA A 77 -6.90 -19.67 -24.70
N PRO A 78 -5.69 -20.22 -24.56
CA PRO A 78 -5.44 -21.62 -24.87
C PRO A 78 -6.46 -22.48 -24.11
N GLU A 79 -7.25 -23.28 -24.84
CA GLU A 79 -8.21 -24.17 -24.18
C GLU A 79 -7.44 -25.28 -23.46
N PHE A 80 -7.90 -25.62 -22.26
CA PHE A 80 -7.28 -26.68 -21.49
C PHE A 80 -7.56 -28.02 -22.16
N VAL A 81 -6.50 -28.80 -22.40
CA VAL A 81 -6.60 -30.11 -23.07
C VAL A 81 -6.59 -31.23 -22.04
N ASP A 82 -5.51 -31.36 -21.27
CA ASP A 82 -5.35 -32.46 -20.32
C ASP A 82 -4.29 -32.17 -19.25
N TYR A 83 -4.23 -33.02 -18.23
CA TYR A 83 -3.15 -33.07 -17.25
C TYR A 83 -2.17 -34.19 -17.57
N ARG A 84 -0.87 -33.87 -17.56
CA ARG A 84 0.21 -34.87 -17.67
C ARG A 84 1.02 -34.90 -16.39
N ALA A 85 1.52 -36.07 -15.99
CA ALA A 85 2.53 -36.15 -14.94
C ALA A 85 3.79 -35.37 -15.32
N TYR A 86 4.39 -34.69 -14.35
CA TYR A 86 5.66 -34.00 -14.52
C TYR A 86 6.80 -34.99 -14.78
N ASN A 87 7.62 -34.70 -15.79
CA ASN A 87 8.88 -35.40 -16.04
C ASN A 87 10.06 -34.45 -15.87
N PRO A 88 11.24 -34.96 -15.42
CA PRO A 88 12.47 -34.18 -15.39
C PRO A 88 12.79 -33.62 -16.78
N GLY A 89 12.87 -32.29 -16.88
CA GLY A 89 13.05 -31.57 -18.15
C GLY A 89 11.85 -30.67 -18.51
N ASP A 90 10.71 -30.86 -17.87
CA ASP A 90 9.56 -29.98 -18.05
C ASP A 90 9.73 -28.65 -17.28
N GLU A 91 9.13 -27.58 -17.81
CA GLU A 91 9.15 -26.26 -17.17
C GLU A 91 8.31 -26.25 -15.89
N LEU A 92 8.95 -26.00 -14.74
CA LEU A 92 8.28 -25.94 -13.42
C LEU A 92 7.16 -24.90 -13.34
N ARG A 93 7.17 -23.87 -14.21
CA ARG A 93 6.12 -22.84 -14.27
C ARG A 93 4.77 -23.38 -14.75
N THR A 94 4.78 -24.52 -15.43
CA THR A 94 3.59 -25.17 -15.97
C THR A 94 2.91 -26.12 -14.97
N ILE A 95 3.51 -26.30 -13.78
CA ILE A 95 2.97 -27.15 -12.72
C ILE A 95 1.71 -26.51 -12.11
N ASP A 96 0.65 -27.30 -12.01
CA ASP A 96 -0.56 -26.93 -11.30
C ASP A 96 -0.38 -27.16 -9.79
N TRP A 97 0.00 -26.09 -9.08
CA TRP A 97 0.15 -26.11 -7.62
C TRP A 97 -1.14 -26.44 -6.87
N LYS A 98 -2.30 -26.17 -7.46
CA LYS A 98 -3.60 -26.47 -6.86
C LYS A 98 -3.93 -27.96 -6.99
N ALA A 99 -3.54 -28.59 -8.09
CA ALA A 99 -3.61 -30.04 -8.24
C ALA A 99 -2.62 -30.74 -7.29
N PHE A 100 -1.39 -30.22 -7.17
CA PHE A 100 -0.38 -30.71 -6.25
C PHE A 100 -0.89 -30.70 -4.80
N ALA A 101 -1.45 -29.59 -4.33
CA ALA A 101 -1.96 -29.46 -2.97
C ALA A 101 -3.07 -30.48 -2.60
N ARG A 102 -3.72 -31.11 -3.58
CA ARG A 102 -4.80 -32.09 -3.36
C ARG A 102 -4.36 -33.54 -3.52
N THR A 103 -3.33 -33.79 -4.32
CA THR A 103 -2.96 -35.15 -4.76
C THR A 103 -1.54 -35.53 -4.40
N ASP A 104 -0.74 -34.58 -3.89
CA ASP A 104 0.68 -34.72 -3.57
C ASP A 104 1.52 -35.22 -4.77
N ARG A 105 1.03 -34.95 -5.98
CA ARG A 105 1.64 -35.35 -7.26
C ARG A 105 1.79 -34.15 -8.17
N HIS A 106 2.92 -34.10 -8.88
CA HIS A 106 3.24 -33.02 -9.81
C HIS A 106 2.55 -33.26 -11.15
N TYR A 107 1.58 -32.41 -11.47
CA TYR A 107 0.87 -32.41 -12.74
C TYR A 107 1.13 -31.11 -13.50
N ILE A 108 1.29 -31.26 -14.82
CA ILE A 108 1.43 -30.16 -15.78
C ILE A 108 0.11 -29.98 -16.51
N LYS A 109 -0.30 -28.72 -16.66
CA LYS A 109 -1.51 -28.36 -17.41
C LYS A 109 -1.17 -28.19 -18.88
N LEU A 110 -1.72 -29.06 -19.74
CA LEU A 110 -1.58 -28.96 -21.19
C LEU A 110 -2.66 -28.04 -21.75
N PHE A 111 -2.26 -27.22 -22.71
CA PHE A 111 -3.12 -26.28 -23.39
C PHE A 111 -3.06 -26.53 -24.90
N GLU A 112 -4.18 -26.33 -25.58
CA GLU A 112 -4.26 -26.44 -27.03
C GLU A 112 -3.45 -25.30 -27.64
N LYS A 113 -2.43 -25.68 -28.39
CA LYS A 113 -1.52 -24.72 -29.03
C LYS A 113 -2.10 -24.42 -30.41
N GLU A 114 -2.80 -23.30 -30.55
CA GLU A 114 -3.15 -22.79 -31.89
C GLU A 114 -1.82 -22.58 -32.66
N THR A 115 -1.65 -23.35 -33.75
CA THR A 115 -0.53 -23.22 -34.69
C THR A 115 -0.91 -22.25 -35.80
#